data_AF-A0A6C1P697-F1
#
_entry.id   AF-A0A6C1P697-F1
#
_cell.length_a   1.000
_cell.length_b   1.000
_cell.length_c   1.000
_cell.angle_alpha   90.00
_cell.angle_beta   90.00
_cell.angle_gamma   90.00
#
_symmetry.space_group_name_H-M   'P 1'
#
loop_
_entity.id
_entity.type
_entity.pdbx_description
1 polymer ?
#
loop_
_entity_poly.entity_id
_entity_poly.type
_entity_poly.pdbx_seq_one_letter_code
_entity_poly.pdbx_strand_id
1 'polypeptide(L)'
;MALSIKNPEVDRLARELADVTGENITEAICKALEERLEKEKGKRPGKVIMDEIQRIRNRVARLKRIDQRSDDELIGYDNHGIPG
;
A
#
# COMPACT_ATOMS: atom_id res chain seq x y z
N MET A 1 4.71 0.98 -26.98
CA MET A 1 6.15 1.34 -26.95
C MET A 1 6.95 0.07 -26.71
N ALA A 2 8.10 -0.11 -27.36
CA ALA A 2 8.92 -1.31 -27.21
C ALA A 2 10.10 -1.05 -26.26
N LEU A 3 10.23 -1.89 -25.23
CA LEU A 3 11.42 -1.94 -24.38
C LEU A 3 12.45 -2.83 -25.07
N SER A 4 13.59 -2.26 -25.51
CA SER A 4 14.69 -3.05 -26.08
C SER A 4 15.68 -3.41 -24.98
N ILE A 5 15.71 -4.69 -24.61
CA ILE A 5 16.68 -5.23 -23.65
C ILE A 5 17.70 -6.07 -24.42
N LYS A 6 18.95 -5.61 -24.49
CA LYS A 6 20.07 -6.36 -25.09
C LYS A 6 20.88 -7.05 -23.99
N ASN A 7 20.27 -8.04 -23.34
CA ASN A 7 20.93 -8.84 -22.31
C ASN A 7 20.59 -10.33 -22.54
N PRO A 8 21.58 -11.20 -22.81
CA PRO A 8 21.34 -12.62 -23.09
C PRO A 8 20.75 -13.36 -21.89
N GLU A 9 21.01 -12.93 -20.65
CA GLU A 9 20.38 -13.53 -19.47
C GLU A 9 18.89 -13.22 -19.40
N VAL A 10 18.49 -12.00 -19.77
CA VAL A 10 17.07 -11.64 -19.76
C VAL A 10 16.30 -12.47 -20.79
N ASP A 11 16.86 -12.69 -21.97
CA ASP A 11 16.25 -13.56 -22.99
C ASP A 11 16.15 -15.01 -22.49
N ARG A 12 17.20 -15.54 -21.86
CA ARG A 12 17.21 -16.89 -21.29
C ARG A 12 16.12 -17.06 -20.23
N LEU A 13 16.07 -16.16 -19.25
CA LEU A 13 15.09 -16.20 -18.16
C LEU A 13 13.66 -16.02 -18.68
N ALA A 14 13.45 -15.15 -19.67
CA ALA A 14 12.13 -14.92 -20.23
C ALA A 14 11.61 -16.15 -21.00
N ARG A 15 12.49 -16.85 -21.73
CA ARG A 15 12.17 -18.11 -22.41
C ARG A 15 11.87 -19.21 -21.40
N GLU A 16 12.73 -19.39 -20.40
CA GLU A 16 12.54 -20.39 -19.35
C GLU A 16 11.22 -20.17 -18.61
N LEU A 17 10.91 -18.91 -18.26
CA LEU A 17 9.65 -18.59 -17.60
C LEU A 17 8.45 -18.90 -18.50
N ALA A 18 8.49 -18.48 -19.77
CA ALA A 18 7.44 -18.76 -20.75
C ALA A 18 7.22 -20.27 -20.94
N ASP A 19 8.29 -21.06 -21.02
CA ASP A 19 8.23 -22.50 -21.18
C ASP A 19 7.60 -23.19 -19.96
N VAL A 20 7.93 -22.73 -18.74
CA VAL A 20 7.37 -23.28 -17.50
C VAL A 20 5.92 -22.85 -17.29
N THR A 21 5.54 -21.63 -17.66
CA THR A 21 4.16 -21.12 -17.46
C THR A 21 3.22 -21.45 -18.61
N GLY A 22 3.74 -21.84 -19.77
CA GLY A 22 2.97 -22.05 -21.00
C GLY A 22 2.48 -20.73 -21.63
N GLU A 23 3.08 -19.61 -21.28
CA GLU A 23 2.73 -18.28 -21.76
C GLU A 23 3.64 -17.85 -22.89
N ASN A 24 3.27 -16.81 -23.64
CA ASN A 24 4.25 -16.22 -24.55
C ASN A 24 5.28 -15.37 -23.78
N ILE A 25 6.46 -15.19 -24.37
CA ILE A 25 7.58 -14.44 -23.75
C ILE A 25 7.14 -13.05 -23.25
N THR A 26 6.27 -12.36 -23.99
CA THR A 26 5.81 -11.02 -23.61
C THR A 26 4.91 -11.07 -22.38
N GLU A 27 3.97 -12.01 -22.34
CA GLU A 27 3.06 -12.22 -21.20
C GLU A 27 3.84 -12.61 -19.94
N ALA A 28 4.77 -13.56 -20.06
CA ALA A 28 5.62 -14.00 -18.97
C ALA A 28 6.43 -12.84 -18.39
N ILE A 29 7.04 -12.00 -19.24
CA ILE A 29 7.78 -10.80 -18.80
C ILE A 29 6.84 -9.80 -18.12
N CYS A 30 5.68 -9.49 -18.71
CA CYS A 30 4.73 -8.55 -18.13
C CYS A 30 4.28 -8.98 -16.74
N LYS A 31 3.86 -10.24 -16.58
CA LYS A 31 3.43 -10.77 -15.28
C LYS A 31 4.55 -10.78 -14.26
N ALA A 32 5.76 -11.21 -14.63
CA ALA A 32 6.91 -11.19 -13.73
C ALA A 32 7.22 -9.77 -13.22
N LEU A 33 7.13 -8.76 -14.09
CA LEU A 33 7.32 -7.36 -13.71
C LEU A 33 6.20 -6.85 -12.80
N GLU A 34 4.94 -7.17 -13.11
CA GLU A 34 3.77 -6.81 -12.29
C GLU A 34 3.88 -7.40 -10.89
N GLU A 35 4.16 -8.70 -10.77
CA GLU A 35 4.34 -9.38 -9.49
C GLU A 35 5.49 -8.79 -8.69
N ARG A 36 6.63 -8.50 -9.34
CA ARG A 36 7.78 -7.87 -8.67
C ARG A 36 7.41 -6.48 -8.16
N LEU A 37 6.73 -5.69 -8.99
CA LEU A 37 6.26 -4.34 -8.62
C LEU A 37 5.25 -4.38 -7.49
N GLU A 38 4.33 -5.34 -7.47
CA GLU A 38 3.36 -5.50 -6.40
C GLU A 38 4.05 -5.86 -5.08
N LYS A 39 4.94 -6.85 -5.10
CA LYS A 39 5.76 -7.23 -3.94
C LYS A 39 6.56 -6.04 -3.40
N GLU A 40 7.18 -5.25 -4.27
CA GLU A 40 7.96 -4.07 -3.85
C GLU A 40 7.08 -2.89 -3.41
N LYS A 41 5.90 -2.70 -3.99
CA LYS A 41 4.92 -1.70 -3.52
C LYS A 41 4.40 -2.05 -2.12
N GLY A 42 4.16 -3.34 -1.84
CA GLY A 42 3.74 -3.82 -0.53
C GLY A 42 4.83 -3.73 0.54
N LYS A 43 6.11 -3.85 0.16
CA LYS A 43 7.25 -3.71 1.07
C LYS A 43 7.56 -2.28 1.51
N ARG A 44 6.93 -1.26 0.93
CA ARG A 44 7.17 0.13 1.36
C ARG A 44 6.53 0.31 2.74
N PRO A 45 7.32 0.41 3.84
CA PRO A 45 6.76 0.47 5.19
C PRO A 45 5.80 1.66 5.34
N GLY A 46 6.06 2.77 4.65
CA GLY A 46 5.16 3.92 4.61
C GLY A 46 3.79 3.61 4.01
N LYS A 47 3.69 2.76 2.97
CA LYS A 47 2.39 2.40 2.37
C LYS A 47 1.57 1.54 3.33
N VAL A 48 2.19 0.52 3.92
CA VAL A 48 1.52 -0.38 4.89
C VAL A 48 1.01 0.40 6.10
N ILE A 49 1.84 1.30 6.64
CA ILE A 49 1.45 2.16 7.78
C ILE A 49 0.30 3.08 7.38
N MET A 50 0.35 3.70 6.20
CA MET A 50 -0.73 4.59 5.74
C MET A 50 -2.04 3.83 5.51
N ASP A 51 -1.97 2.60 4.96
CA ASP A 51 -3.14 1.74 4.78
C ASP A 51 -3.76 1.33 6.14
N GLU A 52 -2.93 1.08 7.16
CA GLU A 52 -3.39 0.81 8.53
C GLU A 52 -4.03 2.05 9.17
N ILE A 53 -3.38 3.22 9.06
CA ILE A 53 -3.93 4.50 9.54
C ILE A 53 -5.28 4.77 8.90
N GLN A 54 -5.40 4.59 7.57
CA GLN A 54 -6.66 4.80 6.85
C GLN A 54 -7.76 3.83 7.31
N ARG A 55 -7.41 2.55 7.54
CA ARG A 55 -8.36 1.56 8.09
C ARG A 55 -8.86 1.97 9.47
N ILE A 56 -7.98 2.42 10.37
CA ILE A 56 -8.36 2.90 11.70
C ILE A 56 -9.26 4.13 11.61
N ARG A 57 -8.88 5.13 10.80
CA ARG A 57 -9.69 6.34 10.59
C ARG A 57 -11.10 6.03 10.08
N ASN A 58 -11.21 5.15 9.09
CA ASN A 58 -12.50 4.73 8.54
C ASN A 58 -13.37 4.00 9.56
N ARG A 59 -12.75 3.19 10.44
CA ARG A 59 -13.46 2.51 11.52
C ARG A 59 -13.98 3.51 12.55
N VAL A 60 -13.14 4.43 13.01
CA VAL A 60 -13.51 5.45 14.00
C VAL A 60 -14.57 6.41 13.45
N ALA A 61 -14.48 6.82 12.18
CA ALA A 61 -15.43 7.73 11.55
C ALA A 61 -16.86 7.17 11.44
N ARG A 62 -17.03 5.84 11.52
CA ARG A 62 -18.36 5.18 11.51
C ARG A 62 -18.99 5.07 12.90
N LEU A 63 -18.24 5.34 13.97
CA LEU A 63 -18.76 5.25 15.33
C LEU A 63 -19.71 6.42 15.60
N LYS A 64 -20.81 6.13 16.30
CA LYS A 64 -21.76 7.15 16.74
C LYS A 64 -21.07 8.06 17.76
N ARG A 65 -21.18 9.38 17.58
CA ARG A 65 -20.78 10.35 18.61
C ARG A 65 -21.75 10.24 19.79
N ILE A 66 -21.25 9.78 20.94
CA ILE A 66 -22.04 9.60 22.18
C ILE A 66 -21.90 10.76 23.16
N ASP A 67 -20.83 11.53 23.04
CA ASP A 67 -20.56 12.73 23.84
C ASP A 67 -20.34 13.90 22.87
N GLN A 68 -21.01 15.02 23.14
CA GLN A 68 -20.97 16.23 22.30
C GLN A 68 -20.20 17.36 22.95
N ARG A 69 -19.66 17.15 24.15
CA ARG A 69 -18.78 18.10 24.81
C ARG A 69 -17.62 18.46 23.91
N SER A 70 -17.20 19.72 23.98
CA SER A 70 -15.98 20.17 23.31
C SER A 70 -14.76 19.48 23.92
N ASP A 71 -13.62 19.55 23.22
CA ASP A 71 -12.37 19.01 23.74
C ASP A 71 -12.02 19.63 25.11
N ASP A 72 -12.29 20.93 25.28
CA ASP A 72 -12.07 21.66 26.55
C ASP A 72 -13.01 21.17 27.66
N GLU A 73 -14.29 20.95 27.36
CA GLU A 73 -15.29 20.42 28.31
C GLU A 73 -15.06 18.93 28.66
N LEU A 74 -14.41 18.18 27.78
CA LEU A 74 -14.00 16.79 28.01
C LEU A 74 -12.76 16.72 28.90
N ILE A 75 -11.79 17.59 28.64
CA ILE A 75 -10.53 17.69 29.38
C ILE A 75 -10.77 18.31 30.77
N GLY A 76 -11.77 19.19 30.91
CA GLY A 76 -12.17 19.81 32.17
C GLY A 76 -11.19 20.90 32.64
N TYR A 77 -10.41 21.44 31.71
CA TYR A 77 -9.49 22.55 31.94
C TYR A 77 -9.86 23.69 31.00
N ASP A 78 -9.89 24.90 31.54
CA ASP A 78 -10.00 26.10 30.71
C ASP A 78 -8.72 26.36 29.90
N ASN A 79 -8.74 27.40 29.07
CA ASN A 79 -7.58 27.83 28.28
C ASN A 79 -6.34 28.20 29.11
N HIS A 80 -6.45 28.26 30.45
CA HIS A 80 -5.39 28.55 31.39
C HIS A 80 -4.91 27.31 32.16
N GLY A 81 -5.46 26.13 31.89
CA GLY A 81 -5.09 24.90 32.59
C GLY A 81 -5.63 24.83 34.02
N ILE A 82 -6.70 25.57 34.31
CA ILE A 82 -7.37 25.54 35.62
C ILE A 82 -8.54 24.54 35.54
N PRO A 83 -8.67 23.60 36.50
CA PRO A 83 -9.84 22.73 36.57
C PRO A 83 -11.11 23.54 36.85
N GLY A 84 -12.11 23.44 35.98
CA GLY A 84 -13.37 24.19 36.11
C GLY A 84 -14.42 23.74 35.11
#